data_AF-A0A6H0Y5J8-F1
#
_entry.id   AF-A0A6H0Y5J8-F1
#
_cell.length_a   1.000
_cell.length_b   1.000
_cell.length_c   1.000
_cell.angle_alpha   90.00
_cell.angle_beta   90.00
_cell.angle_gamma   90.00
#
_symmetry.space_group_name_H-M   'P 1'
#
loop_
_entity.id
_entity.type
_entity.pdbx_description
1 polymer ?
#
loop_
_entity_poly.entity_id
_entity_poly.type
_entity_poly.pdbx_seq_one_letter_code
_entity_poly.pdbx_strand_id
1 'polypeptide(L)'
;MKIQRDKLHQYQKKITVITKRETDIAKECLRNGQKDKALLALRRKKYQESLLAKTDQQLAQLEILTGDVEFALVQKDVLFGLQQGTAVLKAIHKEMGGLEKVELILSESDEARAYQEEISDMLRGQMSNDDEDMVEDELEALEREVRGVSAIKTEFPGKELSLPQVPNNNLPQTLQESPEQRSRRKQRELESKQETAQAIAA
;
A
#
# COMPACT_ATOMS: atom_id res chain seq x y z
N MET A 1 -30.95 14.99 0.53
CA MET A 1 -29.93 15.64 1.39
C MET A 1 -29.74 17.13 1.15
N LYS A 2 -29.51 17.60 -0.09
CA LYS A 2 -29.30 19.03 -0.40
C LYS A 2 -30.36 19.99 0.18
N ILE A 3 -31.64 19.70 0.00
CA ILE A 3 -32.75 20.54 0.51
C ILE A 3 -32.73 20.66 2.05
N GLN A 4 -32.38 19.60 2.77
CA GLN A 4 -32.30 19.63 4.24
C GLN A 4 -31.11 20.48 4.71
N ARG A 5 -29.95 20.34 4.06
CA ARG A 5 -28.77 21.18 4.30
C ARG A 5 -29.08 22.66 4.09
N ASP A 6 -29.73 22.99 2.97
CA ASP A 6 -30.10 24.38 2.65
C ASP A 6 -31.08 24.96 3.68
N LYS A 7 -32.05 24.15 4.14
CA LYS A 7 -32.98 24.55 5.22
C LYS A 7 -32.24 24.80 6.53
N LEU A 8 -31.29 23.95 6.92
CA LEU A 8 -30.49 24.14 8.14
C LEU A 8 -29.62 25.40 8.05
N HIS A 9 -29.00 25.69 6.91
CA HIS A 9 -28.26 26.93 6.71
C HIS A 9 -29.16 28.19 6.77
N GLN A 10 -30.35 28.13 6.18
CA GLN A 10 -31.32 29.22 6.30
C GLN A 10 -31.73 29.42 7.77
N TYR A 11 -31.92 28.33 8.51
CA TYR A 11 -32.27 28.38 9.93
C TYR A 11 -31.13 28.96 10.78
N GLN A 12 -29.89 28.53 10.55
CA GLN A 12 -28.68 29.07 11.17
C GLN A 12 -28.57 30.58 10.96
N LYS A 13 -28.70 31.07 9.71
CA LYS A 13 -28.69 32.50 9.39
C LYS A 13 -29.78 33.27 10.15
N LYS A 14 -31.00 32.72 10.20
CA LYS A 14 -32.12 33.33 10.94
C LYS A 14 -31.79 33.44 12.43
N ILE A 15 -31.29 32.38 13.07
CA ILE A 15 -30.93 32.40 14.48
C ILE A 15 -29.83 33.42 14.75
N THR A 16 -28.78 33.50 13.93
CA THR A 16 -27.70 34.49 14.12
C THR A 16 -28.22 35.93 14.11
N VAL A 17 -29.18 36.25 13.23
CA VAL A 17 -29.81 37.58 13.20
C VAL A 17 -30.61 37.85 14.47
N ILE A 18 -31.39 36.88 14.93
CA ILE A 18 -32.19 37.03 16.16
C ILE A 18 -31.28 37.16 17.39
N THR A 19 -30.22 36.37 17.48
CA THR A 19 -29.25 36.42 18.59
C THR A 19 -28.57 37.79 18.68
N LYS A 20 -28.19 38.39 17.54
CA LYS A 20 -27.67 39.78 17.50
C LYS A 20 -28.72 40.77 18.00
N ARG A 21 -29.97 40.65 17.53
CA ARG A 21 -31.06 41.52 17.98
C ARG A 21 -31.31 41.41 19.49
N GLU A 22 -31.25 40.21 20.06
CA GLU A 22 -31.38 40.01 21.51
C GLU A 22 -30.21 40.60 22.30
N THR A 23 -28.99 40.62 21.75
CA THR A 23 -27.88 41.34 22.38
C THR A 23 -28.10 42.84 22.41
N ASP A 24 -28.68 43.42 21.36
CA ASP A 24 -28.92 44.86 21.31
C ASP A 24 -30.08 45.26 22.24
N ILE A 25 -31.15 44.47 22.29
CA ILE A 25 -32.24 44.64 23.25
C ILE A 25 -31.72 44.54 24.69
N ALA A 26 -30.84 43.58 24.99
CA ALA A 26 -30.25 43.46 26.32
C ALA A 26 -29.43 44.71 26.70
N LYS A 27 -28.65 45.27 25.76
CA LYS A 27 -27.90 46.52 25.98
C LYS A 27 -28.82 47.72 26.23
N GLU A 28 -29.90 47.84 25.47
CA GLU A 28 -30.90 48.90 25.64
C GLU A 28 -31.62 48.80 26.99
N CYS A 29 -32.06 47.60 27.39
CA CYS A 29 -32.68 47.38 28.69
C CYS A 29 -31.74 47.71 29.85
N LEU A 30 -30.43 47.43 29.72
CA LEU A 30 -29.42 47.81 30.71
C LEU A 30 -29.24 49.33 30.80
N ARG A 31 -29.21 50.04 29.67
CA ARG A 31 -29.15 51.51 29.63
C ARG A 31 -30.36 52.16 30.32
N ASN A 32 -31.53 51.55 30.18
CA ASN A 32 -32.78 52.02 30.79
C ASN A 32 -32.99 51.53 32.24
N GLY A 33 -32.00 50.87 32.85
CA GLY A 33 -32.07 50.37 34.24
C GLY A 33 -32.98 49.15 34.45
N GLN A 34 -33.53 48.55 33.40
CA GLN A 34 -34.49 47.45 33.46
C GLN A 34 -33.77 46.09 33.47
N LYS A 35 -33.19 45.72 34.63
CA LYS A 35 -32.39 44.50 34.80
C LYS A 35 -33.14 43.21 34.50
N ASP A 36 -34.40 43.07 34.92
CA ASP A 36 -35.18 41.84 34.72
C ASP A 36 -35.43 41.52 33.23
N LYS A 37 -35.71 42.56 32.44
CA LYS A 37 -35.90 42.42 30.98
C LYS A 37 -34.59 42.10 30.28
N ALA A 38 -33.47 42.70 30.72
CA ALA A 38 -32.15 42.37 30.20
C ALA A 38 -31.78 40.90 30.48
N LEU A 39 -32.06 40.40 31.69
CA LEU A 39 -31.86 38.98 32.03
C LEU A 39 -32.72 38.05 31.18
N LEU A 40 -33.98 38.40 30.91
CA LEU A 40 -34.85 37.61 30.03
C LEU A 40 -34.30 37.56 28.59
N ALA A 41 -33.85 38.69 28.04
CA ALA A 41 -33.23 38.75 26.72
C ALA A 41 -31.96 37.89 26.64
N LEU A 42 -31.11 37.93 27.66
CA LEU A 42 -29.90 37.09 27.74
C LEU A 42 -30.21 35.60 27.86
N ARG A 43 -31.28 35.22 28.58
CA ARG A 43 -31.73 33.82 28.64
C ARG A 43 -32.20 33.31 27.28
N ARG A 44 -32.97 34.12 26.54
CA ARG A 44 -33.38 33.79 25.16
C ARG A 44 -32.20 33.66 24.23
N LYS A 45 -31.21 34.55 24.35
CA LYS A 45 -29.96 34.51 23.59
C LYS A 45 -29.24 33.18 23.81
N LYS A 46 -29.08 32.79 25.07
CA LYS A 46 -28.40 31.54 25.44
C LYS A 46 -29.15 30.30 24.93
N TYR A 47 -30.48 30.33 24.93
CA TYR A 47 -31.28 29.26 24.32
C TYR A 47 -31.07 29.17 22.81
N GLN A 48 -31.05 30.30 22.10
CA GLN A 48 -30.79 30.35 20.66
C GLN A 48 -29.37 29.88 20.30
N GLU A 49 -28.37 30.26 21.09
CA GLU A 49 -26.99 29.76 20.93
C GLU A 49 -26.92 28.25 21.10
N SER A 50 -27.66 27.68 22.08
CA SER A 50 -27.74 26.23 22.24
C SER A 50 -28.41 25.54 21.03
N LEU A 51 -29.38 26.20 20.40
CA LEU A 51 -30.06 25.68 19.22
C LEU A 51 -29.19 25.78 17.97
N LEU A 52 -28.39 26.84 17.87
CA LEU A 52 -27.38 27.01 16.82
C LEU A 52 -26.33 25.88 16.91
N ALA A 53 -25.81 25.62 18.11
CA ALA A 53 -24.86 24.53 18.32
C ALA A 53 -25.42 23.15 17.92
N LYS A 54 -26.70 22.87 18.24
CA LYS A 54 -27.38 21.64 17.77
C LYS A 54 -27.53 21.59 16.25
N THR A 55 -27.82 22.73 15.64
CA THR A 55 -27.96 22.85 14.17
C THR A 55 -26.61 22.58 13.48
N ASP A 56 -25.51 23.10 14.03
CA ASP A 56 -24.16 22.87 13.51
C ASP A 56 -23.77 21.38 13.61
N GLN A 57 -24.12 20.73 14.74
CA GLN A 57 -23.90 19.29 14.90
C GLN A 57 -24.70 18.47 13.87
N GLN A 58 -25.95 18.85 13.60
CA GLN A 58 -26.77 18.20 12.58
C GLN A 58 -26.22 18.42 11.16
N LEU A 59 -25.69 19.61 10.87
CA LEU A 59 -25.02 19.91 9.61
C LEU A 59 -23.79 19.01 9.40
N ALA A 60 -22.93 18.88 10.41
CA ALA A 60 -21.78 17.99 10.36
C ALA A 60 -22.19 16.52 10.13
N GLN A 61 -23.25 16.06 10.79
CA GLN A 61 -23.79 14.71 10.56
C GLN A 61 -24.28 14.51 9.13
N LEU A 62 -24.93 15.52 8.54
CA LEU A 62 -25.38 15.46 7.14
C LEU A 62 -24.21 15.47 6.15
N GLU A 63 -23.11 16.13 6.46
CA GLU A 63 -21.90 16.11 5.64
C GLU A 63 -21.29 14.71 5.62
N ILE A 64 -21.14 14.07 6.79
CA ILE A 64 -20.68 12.68 6.91
C ILE A 64 -21.59 11.76 6.10
N LEU A 65 -22.91 11.84 6.32
CA LEU A 65 -23.88 10.99 5.61
C LEU A 65 -23.86 11.21 4.10
N THR A 66 -23.60 12.44 3.63
CA THR A 66 -23.47 12.72 2.21
C THR A 66 -22.22 12.04 1.64
N GLY A 67 -21.08 12.12 2.35
CA GLY A 67 -19.85 11.42 1.98
C GLY A 67 -20.03 9.90 1.94
N ASP A 68 -20.73 9.32 2.92
CA ASP A 68 -21.02 7.88 2.94
C ASP A 68 -21.86 7.44 1.74
N VAL A 69 -22.86 8.25 1.34
CA VAL A 69 -23.69 7.96 0.16
C VAL A 69 -22.88 8.09 -1.12
N GLU A 70 -22.03 9.11 -1.25
CA GLU A 70 -21.14 9.28 -2.40
C GLU A 70 -20.15 8.11 -2.52
N PHE A 71 -19.59 7.68 -1.40
CA PHE A 71 -18.71 6.51 -1.36
C PHE A 71 -19.47 5.22 -1.73
N ALA A 72 -20.70 5.04 -1.26
CA ALA A 72 -21.53 3.89 -1.63
C ALA A 72 -21.88 3.89 -3.13
N LEU A 73 -22.09 5.06 -3.74
CA LEU A 73 -22.30 5.18 -5.19
C LEU A 73 -21.05 4.74 -5.97
N VAL A 74 -19.87 5.20 -5.57
CA VAL A 74 -18.60 4.75 -6.18
C VAL A 74 -18.40 3.25 -6.02
N GLN A 75 -18.64 2.70 -4.82
CA GLN A 75 -18.55 1.25 -4.58
C GLN A 75 -19.49 0.46 -5.49
N LYS A 76 -20.73 0.93 -5.68
CA LYS A 76 -21.69 0.32 -6.60
C LYS A 76 -21.17 0.31 -8.04
N ASP A 77 -20.60 1.42 -8.49
CA ASP A 77 -20.06 1.53 -9.85
C ASP A 77 -18.81 0.64 -10.04
N VAL A 78 -17.94 0.56 -9.04
CA VAL A 78 -16.79 -0.38 -9.03
C VAL A 78 -17.28 -1.83 -9.09
N LEU A 79 -18.28 -2.19 -8.27
CA LEU A 79 -18.85 -3.53 -8.27
C LEU A 79 -19.45 -3.88 -9.63
N PHE A 80 -20.18 -2.96 -10.25
CA PHE A 80 -20.74 -3.16 -11.58
C PHE A 80 -19.66 -3.30 -12.66
N GLY A 81 -18.58 -2.50 -12.56
CA GLY A 81 -17.41 -2.62 -13.43
C GLY A 81 -16.70 -3.98 -13.28
N LEU A 82 -16.52 -4.47 -12.05
CA LEU A 82 -15.96 -5.80 -11.78
C LEU A 82 -16.86 -6.92 -12.32
N GLN A 83 -18.17 -6.79 -12.18
CA GLN A 83 -19.12 -7.76 -12.73
C GLN A 83 -19.05 -7.82 -14.26
N GLN A 84 -19.03 -6.68 -14.94
CA GLN A 84 -18.84 -6.63 -16.40
C GLN A 84 -17.47 -7.18 -16.82
N GLY A 85 -16.40 -6.76 -16.15
CA GLY A 85 -15.05 -7.27 -16.42
C GLY A 85 -14.98 -8.78 -16.26
N THR A 86 -15.59 -9.34 -15.21
CA THR A 86 -15.68 -10.78 -14.99
C THR A 86 -16.50 -11.47 -16.08
N ALA A 87 -17.61 -10.87 -16.54
CA ALA A 87 -18.41 -11.42 -17.62
C ALA A 87 -17.63 -11.45 -18.95
N VAL A 88 -16.91 -10.38 -19.28
CA VAL A 88 -16.05 -10.31 -20.46
C VAL A 88 -14.90 -11.31 -20.37
N LEU A 89 -14.23 -11.41 -19.21
CA LEU A 89 -13.18 -12.40 -18.98
C LEU A 89 -13.71 -13.83 -19.14
N LYS A 90 -14.92 -14.13 -18.65
CA LYS A 90 -15.58 -15.42 -18.87
C LYS A 90 -15.88 -15.68 -20.35
N ALA A 91 -16.28 -14.67 -21.10
CA ALA A 91 -16.50 -14.79 -22.55
C ALA A 91 -15.19 -15.06 -23.29
N ILE A 92 -14.12 -14.29 -23.01
CA ILE A 92 -12.78 -14.51 -23.56
C ILE A 92 -12.27 -15.90 -23.21
N HIS A 93 -12.41 -16.31 -21.95
CA HIS A 93 -12.00 -17.64 -21.49
C HIS A 93 -12.75 -18.75 -22.25
N LYS A 94 -14.04 -18.54 -22.55
CA LYS A 94 -14.83 -19.48 -23.36
C LYS A 94 -14.37 -19.52 -24.82
N GLU A 95 -14.05 -18.37 -25.42
CA GLU A 95 -13.57 -18.29 -26.80
C GLU A 95 -12.12 -18.80 -26.97
N MET A 96 -11.27 -18.60 -25.96
CA MET A 96 -9.88 -19.09 -25.89
C MET A 96 -9.78 -20.60 -25.63
N GLY A 97 -10.88 -21.35 -25.67
CA GLY A 97 -10.89 -22.82 -25.53
C GLY A 97 -11.07 -23.33 -24.10
N GLY A 98 -11.49 -22.47 -23.17
CA GLY A 98 -11.84 -22.87 -21.81
C GLY A 98 -10.66 -23.39 -20.99
N LEU A 99 -10.98 -24.19 -19.98
CA LEU A 99 -9.98 -24.81 -19.11
C LEU A 99 -9.14 -25.85 -19.88
N GLU A 100 -9.77 -26.58 -20.80
CA GLU A 100 -9.15 -27.66 -21.58
C GLU A 100 -7.99 -27.16 -22.45
N LYS A 101 -8.12 -26.02 -23.12
CA LYS A 101 -7.03 -25.47 -23.94
C LYS A 101 -5.90 -24.89 -23.10
N VAL A 102 -6.20 -24.36 -21.91
CA VAL A 102 -5.17 -23.91 -20.95
C VAL A 102 -4.40 -25.11 -20.41
N GLU A 103 -5.10 -26.18 -20.05
CA GLU A 103 -4.50 -27.44 -19.58
C GLU A 103 -3.64 -28.09 -20.67
N LEU A 104 -4.11 -28.11 -21.93
CA LEU A 104 -3.34 -28.59 -23.08
C LEU A 104 -2.06 -27.77 -23.31
N ILE A 105 -2.13 -26.44 -23.27
CA ILE A 105 -0.94 -25.58 -23.45
C ILE A 105 0.06 -25.80 -22.32
N LEU A 106 -0.42 -26.02 -21.08
CA LEU A 106 0.44 -26.29 -19.94
C LEU A 106 1.14 -27.65 -20.10
N SER A 107 0.40 -28.69 -20.50
CA SER A 107 0.99 -30.01 -20.76
C SER A 107 1.97 -29.99 -21.92
N GLU A 108 1.65 -29.30 -23.02
CA GLU A 108 2.56 -29.14 -24.17
C GLU A 108 3.83 -28.36 -23.77
N SER A 109 3.70 -27.38 -22.87
CA SER A 109 4.85 -26.62 -22.36
C SER A 109 5.73 -27.46 -21.43
N ASP A 110 5.12 -28.25 -20.55
CA ASP A 110 5.84 -29.16 -19.65
C ASP A 110 6.55 -30.28 -20.44
N GLU A 111 5.90 -30.84 -21.46
CA GLU A 111 6.52 -31.82 -22.38
C GLU A 111 7.67 -31.20 -23.17
N ALA A 112 7.50 -30.00 -23.72
CA ALA A 112 8.58 -29.29 -24.42
C ALA A 112 9.77 -28.99 -23.48
N ARG A 113 9.50 -28.66 -22.21
CA ARG A 113 10.54 -28.43 -21.21
C ARG A 113 11.28 -29.72 -20.86
N ALA A 114 10.56 -30.83 -20.67
CA ALA A 114 11.17 -32.13 -20.43
C ALA A 114 12.03 -32.57 -21.62
N TYR A 115 11.58 -32.35 -22.85
CA TYR A 115 12.37 -32.63 -24.05
C TYR A 115 13.62 -31.75 -24.14
N GLN A 116 13.53 -30.47 -23.77
CA GLN A 116 14.71 -29.60 -23.68
C GLN A 116 15.69 -30.03 -22.60
N GLU A 117 15.21 -30.48 -21.43
CA GLU A 117 16.04 -31.04 -20.37
C GLU A 117 16.72 -32.34 -20.84
N GLU A 118 16.00 -33.23 -21.53
CA GLU A 118 16.57 -34.45 -22.12
C GLU A 118 17.65 -34.12 -23.17
N ILE A 119 17.41 -33.15 -24.06
CA ILE A 119 18.43 -32.68 -25.00
C ILE A 119 19.64 -32.10 -24.26
N SER A 120 19.41 -31.33 -23.20
CA SER A 120 20.48 -30.72 -22.40
C SER A 120 21.31 -31.78 -21.69
N ASP A 121 20.68 -32.83 -21.18
CA ASP A 121 21.34 -33.95 -20.51
C ASP A 121 22.08 -34.85 -21.51
N MET A 122 21.53 -35.06 -22.70
CA MET A 122 22.22 -35.75 -23.79
C MET A 122 23.46 -34.95 -24.26
N LEU A 123 23.34 -33.64 -24.40
CA LEU A 123 24.46 -32.76 -24.75
C LEU A 123 25.55 -32.81 -23.68
N ARG A 124 25.19 -32.71 -22.40
CA ARG A 124 26.12 -32.89 -21.27
C ARG A 124 26.77 -34.27 -21.25
N GLY A 125 25.98 -35.33 -21.44
CA GLY A 125 26.49 -36.71 -21.40
C GLY A 125 27.39 -37.08 -22.58
N GLN A 126 27.34 -36.34 -23.69
CA GLN A 126 28.20 -36.52 -24.86
C GLN A 126 29.45 -35.63 -24.84
N MET A 127 29.48 -34.60 -23.98
CA MET A 127 30.60 -33.67 -23.83
C MET A 127 31.71 -34.32 -22.99
N SER A 128 32.97 -34.20 -23.40
CA SER A 128 34.10 -34.56 -22.54
C SER A 128 34.32 -33.46 -21.49
N ASN A 129 34.92 -33.78 -20.34
CA ASN A 129 35.28 -32.75 -19.35
C ASN A 129 36.19 -31.66 -19.96
N ASP A 130 37.08 -32.04 -20.89
CA ASP A 130 37.93 -31.09 -21.61
C ASP A 130 37.11 -30.16 -22.53
N ASP A 131 36.02 -30.66 -23.12
CA ASP A 131 35.13 -29.86 -23.97
C ASP A 131 34.25 -28.92 -23.12
N GLU A 132 33.86 -29.33 -21.91
CA GLU A 132 33.15 -28.47 -20.93
C GLU A 132 34.05 -27.31 -20.47
N ASP A 133 35.32 -27.59 -20.12
CA ASP A 133 36.29 -26.56 -19.73
C ASP A 133 36.51 -25.53 -20.86
N MET A 134 36.59 -25.96 -22.12
CA MET A 134 36.73 -25.04 -23.26
C MET A 134 35.50 -24.14 -23.46
N VAL A 135 34.29 -24.66 -23.20
CA VAL A 135 33.05 -23.88 -23.27
C VAL A 135 32.96 -22.87 -22.11
N GLU A 136 33.40 -23.24 -20.91
CA GLU A 136 33.49 -22.31 -19.78
C GLU A 136 34.48 -21.17 -20.05
N ASP A 137 35.64 -21.47 -20.64
CA ASP A 137 36.62 -20.47 -21.06
C ASP A 137 36.05 -19.50 -22.13
N GLU A 138 35.31 -20.02 -23.12
CA GLU A 138 34.65 -19.19 -24.14
C GLU A 138 33.54 -18.31 -23.54
N LEU A 139 32.75 -18.86 -22.61
CA LEU A 139 31.74 -18.11 -21.87
C LEU A 139 32.38 -16.96 -21.08
N GLU A 140 33.50 -17.23 -20.39
CA GLU A 140 34.21 -16.22 -19.61
C GLU A 140 34.81 -15.12 -20.51
N ALA A 141 35.25 -15.46 -21.73
CA ALA A 141 35.69 -14.49 -22.72
C ALA A 141 34.52 -13.59 -23.20
N LEU A 142 33.36 -14.17 -23.50
CA LEU A 142 32.16 -13.44 -23.90
C LEU A 142 31.62 -12.55 -22.77
N GLU A 143 31.62 -13.03 -21.53
CA GLU A 143 31.23 -12.24 -20.37
C GLU A 143 32.17 -11.04 -20.16
N ARG A 144 33.48 -11.22 -20.36
CA ARG A 144 34.47 -10.12 -20.33
C ARG A 144 34.27 -9.14 -21.48
N GLU A 145 33.87 -9.60 -22.67
CA GLU A 145 33.55 -8.71 -23.79
C GLU A 145 32.29 -7.88 -23.48
N VAL A 146 31.20 -8.51 -23.04
CA VAL A 146 29.95 -7.82 -22.68
C VAL A 146 30.13 -6.86 -21.51
N ARG A 147 30.86 -7.26 -20.45
CA ARG A 147 31.18 -6.36 -19.32
C ARG A 147 32.21 -5.29 -19.68
N GLY A 148 33.21 -5.62 -20.50
CA GLY A 148 34.24 -4.70 -20.98
C GLY A 148 33.67 -3.59 -21.86
N VAL A 149 32.61 -3.88 -22.63
CA VAL A 149 31.85 -2.87 -23.39
C VAL A 149 31.05 -1.93 -22.48
N SER A 150 30.68 -2.36 -21.26
CA SER A 150 30.04 -1.49 -20.25
C SER A 150 31.02 -0.52 -19.58
N ALA A 151 32.31 -0.84 -19.55
CA ALA A 151 33.33 0.01 -18.92
C ALA A 151 33.84 1.18 -19.80
N ILE A 152 33.54 1.20 -21.11
CA ILE A 152 34.05 2.22 -22.06
C ILE A 152 33.02 3.33 -22.38
N LYS A 153 31.77 3.24 -21.88
CA LYS A 153 30.74 4.29 -22.07
C LYS A 153 30.51 5.16 -20.83
N THR A 154 31.58 5.61 -20.17
CA THR A 154 31.47 6.72 -19.20
C THR A 154 32.49 7.83 -19.48
N GLU A 155 32.55 8.29 -20.73
CA GLU A 155 33.12 9.59 -21.06
C GLU A 155 32.01 10.52 -21.58
N PHE A 156 31.20 11.06 -20.66
CA PHE A 156 30.48 12.30 -20.88
C PHE A 156 30.67 13.22 -19.66
N PRO A 157 31.09 14.47 -19.87
CA PRO A 157 31.50 15.37 -18.80
C PRO A 157 30.29 15.98 -18.07
N GLY A 158 30.34 15.95 -16.74
CA GLY A 158 29.68 16.92 -15.86
C GLY A 158 28.15 16.89 -15.79
N LYS A 159 27.60 16.07 -14.88
CA LYS A 159 26.47 16.50 -14.02
C LYS A 159 26.34 15.60 -12.81
N GLU A 160 26.64 16.14 -11.62
CA GLU A 160 26.23 15.55 -10.35
C GLU A 160 24.70 15.39 -10.36
N LEU A 161 24.21 14.15 -10.43
CA LEU A 161 22.84 13.81 -10.12
C LEU A 161 22.80 13.34 -8.67
N SER A 162 22.49 14.27 -7.76
CA SER A 162 22.13 13.93 -6.39
C SER A 162 20.88 13.04 -6.40
N LEU A 163 21.06 11.76 -6.06
CA LEU A 163 19.95 10.86 -5.77
C LEU A 163 19.30 11.29 -4.44
N PRO A 164 17.96 11.29 -4.33
CA PRO A 164 17.27 11.70 -3.10
C PRO A 164 17.57 10.72 -1.96
N GLN A 165 17.97 11.27 -0.80
CA GLN A 165 18.28 10.50 0.41
C GLN A 165 17.02 9.82 0.95
N VAL A 166 17.08 8.49 1.05
CA VAL A 166 16.08 7.67 1.74
C VAL A 166 16.22 7.91 3.25
N PRO A 167 15.12 8.15 4.00
CA PRO A 167 15.20 8.41 5.44
C PRO A 167 15.86 7.25 6.22
N ASN A 168 16.92 7.56 6.97
CA ASN A 168 17.58 6.66 7.92
C ASN A 168 16.63 6.33 9.09
N ASN A 169 15.83 5.27 8.95
CA ASN A 169 15.22 4.62 10.09
C ASN A 169 16.19 3.53 10.57
N ASN A 170 16.77 3.73 11.76
CA ASN A 170 17.66 2.78 12.42
C ASN A 170 16.96 1.41 12.58
N LEU A 171 17.31 0.44 11.74
CA LEU A 171 17.02 -0.95 12.03
C LEU A 171 17.90 -1.41 13.21
N PRO A 172 17.39 -2.27 14.12
CA PRO A 172 18.19 -2.80 15.22
C PRO A 172 19.41 -3.53 14.66
N GLN A 173 20.61 -3.17 15.12
CA GLN A 173 21.84 -3.89 14.84
C GLN A 173 21.70 -5.32 15.36
N THR A 174 21.44 -6.28 14.47
CA THR A 174 21.77 -7.67 14.75
C THR A 174 23.28 -7.74 14.91
N LEU A 175 23.73 -8.02 16.14
CA LEU A 175 25.14 -8.27 16.47
C LEU A 175 25.73 -9.22 15.43
N GLN A 176 26.56 -8.70 14.53
CA GLN A 176 27.34 -9.53 13.62
C GLN A 176 28.37 -10.26 14.47
N GLU A 177 28.17 -11.56 14.70
CA GLU A 177 29.18 -12.42 15.31
C GLU A 177 30.44 -12.40 14.44
N SER A 178 31.59 -12.13 15.06
CA SER A 178 32.89 -12.13 14.38
C SER A 178 33.16 -13.51 13.76
N PRO A 179 33.86 -13.60 12.61
CA PRO A 179 34.21 -14.88 11.97
C PRO A 179 34.85 -15.89 12.93
N GLU A 180 35.61 -15.41 13.92
CA GLU A 180 36.26 -16.23 14.95
C GLU A 180 35.28 -16.81 15.99
N GLN A 181 34.18 -16.11 16.29
CA GLN A 181 33.14 -16.62 17.19
C GLN A 181 32.31 -17.70 16.49
N ARG A 182 32.06 -17.52 15.19
CA ARG A 182 31.32 -18.46 14.35
C ARG A 182 32.07 -19.77 14.13
N SER A 183 33.40 -19.72 13.96
CA SER A 183 34.25 -20.91 13.85
C SER A 183 34.32 -21.67 15.19
N ARG A 184 34.50 -20.97 16.31
CA ARG A 184 34.50 -21.59 17.66
C ARG A 184 33.17 -22.27 18.01
N ARG A 185 32.03 -21.69 17.60
CA ARG A 185 30.71 -22.31 17.81
C ARG A 185 30.56 -23.60 17.01
N LYS A 186 30.97 -23.61 15.75
CA LYS A 186 30.95 -24.81 14.89
C LYS A 186 31.85 -25.93 15.42
N GLN A 187 33.03 -25.58 15.95
CA GLN A 187 33.95 -26.56 16.54
C GLN A 187 33.36 -27.25 17.78
N ARG A 188 32.74 -26.48 18.68
CA ARG A 188 32.05 -27.05 19.86
C ARG A 188 30.86 -27.93 19.48
N GLU A 189 30.13 -27.57 18.43
CA GLU A 189 29.01 -28.38 17.93
C GLU A 189 29.50 -29.73 17.36
N LEU A 190 30.63 -29.73 16.65
CA LEU A 190 31.24 -30.95 16.13
C LEU A 190 31.77 -31.85 17.24
N GLU A 191 32.42 -31.29 18.26
CA GLU A 191 32.88 -32.02 19.44
C GLU A 191 31.71 -32.65 20.20
N SER A 192 30.63 -31.89 20.45
CA SER A 192 29.44 -32.44 21.11
C SER A 192 28.78 -33.57 20.31
N LYS A 193 28.78 -33.48 18.97
CA LYS A 193 28.21 -34.53 18.11
C LYS A 193 29.08 -35.78 18.12
N GLN A 194 30.41 -35.63 18.14
CA GLN A 194 31.33 -36.74 18.23
C GLN A 194 31.26 -37.45 19.59
N GLU A 195 31.14 -36.70 20.69
CA GLU A 195 30.94 -37.27 22.03
C GLU A 195 29.60 -38.02 22.13
N THR A 196 28.51 -37.47 21.58
CA THR A 196 27.23 -38.18 21.54
C THR A 196 27.26 -39.43 20.66
N ALA A 197 28.02 -39.41 19.55
CA ALA A 197 28.16 -40.57 18.68
C ALA A 197 29.01 -41.68 19.32
N GLN A 198 30.04 -41.33 20.10
CA GLN A 198 30.83 -42.30 20.86
C GLN A 198 30.06 -42.88 22.06
N ALA A 199 29.21 -42.10 22.72
CA ALA A 199 28.37 -42.57 23.83
C ALA A 199 27.23 -43.50 23.38
N ILE A 200 26.85 -43.47 22.11
CA ILE A 200 25.82 -44.35 21.52
C ILE A 200 26.45 -45.64 20.96
N ALA A 201 27.77 -45.67 20.72
CA ALA A 201 28.49 -46.79 20.14
C ALA A 201 29.25 -47.68 21.15
N ALA A 202 29.16 -47.37 22.46
CA ALA A 202 29.71 -48.16 23.57
C ALA A 202 28.57 -48.76 24.41
#